data_AF-A0A0F8W9M8-F1
#
_entry.id   AF-A0A0F8W9M8-F1
#
_cell.length_a   1.000
_cell.length_b   1.000
_cell.length_c   1.000
_cell.angle_alpha   90.00
_cell.angle_beta   90.00
_cell.angle_gamma   90.00
#
_symmetry.space_group_name_H-M   'P 1'
#
loop_
_entity.id
_entity.type
_entity.pdbx_description
1 polymer ?
#
loop_
_entity_poly.entity_id
_entity_poly.type
_entity_poly.pdbx_seq_one_letter_code
_entity_poly.pdbx_strand_id
1 'polypeptide(L)'
;MKCSITKFHLNRFQEWVADLECGHVVTMRHNPPYQDCPWIGSAKGRQAHIGDIQECVNCDMPVLPEGLKLVEKSSLYQRDTIPGYLESGYTTDAGVWARIIVKAGLLQFIVHSQPAKGFILD
;
A
#
# COMPACT_ATOMS: atom_id res chain seq x y z
N MET A 1 -5.94 7.92 -2.59
CA MET A 1 -6.20 9.26 -1.98
C MET A 1 -5.03 10.13 -2.37
N LYS A 2 -5.31 11.36 -2.81
CA LYS A 2 -4.29 12.26 -3.33
C LYS A 2 -3.80 13.20 -2.24
N CYS A 3 -2.48 13.30 -2.07
CA CYS A 3 -1.84 14.13 -1.04
C CYS A 3 -0.65 14.90 -1.62
N SER A 4 -0.41 16.10 -1.13
CA SER A 4 0.73 16.92 -1.54
C SER A 4 2.07 16.42 -0.96
N ILE A 5 3.15 16.53 -1.72
CA ILE A 5 4.51 16.26 -1.26
C ILE A 5 5.00 17.40 -0.36
N THR A 6 5.47 17.07 0.84
CA THR A 6 5.98 18.03 1.82
C THR A 6 7.51 18.11 1.85
N LYS A 7 8.20 16.99 1.67
CA LYS A 7 9.67 16.90 1.65
C LYS A 7 10.13 15.58 1.05
N PHE A 8 11.43 15.45 0.83
CA PHE A 8 12.08 14.21 0.39
C PHE A 8 13.20 13.82 1.34
N HIS A 9 13.41 12.51 1.52
CA HIS A 9 14.56 11.97 2.22
C HIS A 9 14.96 10.59 1.67
N LEU A 10 16.12 10.09 2.08
CA LEU A 10 16.54 8.72 1.81
C LEU A 10 16.04 7.81 2.93
N ASN A 11 15.38 6.71 2.58
CA ASN A 11 15.00 5.69 3.54
C ASN A 11 16.23 4.83 3.96
N ARG A 12 16.00 3.84 4.82
CA ARG A 12 17.06 2.92 5.29
C ARG A 12 17.76 2.13 4.17
N PHE A 13 17.13 1.99 3.01
CA PHE A 13 17.68 1.31 1.83
C PHE A 13 18.36 2.26 0.84
N GLN A 14 18.57 3.53 1.23
CA GLN A 14 19.14 4.56 0.36
C GLN A 14 18.29 4.83 -0.89
N GLU A 15 16.97 4.67 -0.77
CA GLU A 15 16.02 5.02 -1.82
C GLU A 15 15.33 6.34 -1.49
N TRP A 16 15.09 7.17 -2.51
CA TRP A 16 14.34 8.41 -2.33
C TRP A 16 12.87 8.12 -2.03
N VAL A 17 12.37 8.75 -0.98
CA VAL A 17 10.96 8.77 -0.61
C VAL A 17 10.47 10.20 -0.49
N ALA A 18 9.20 10.41 -0.83
CA ALA A 18 8.48 11.66 -0.60
C ALA A 18 7.60 11.51 0.64
N ASP A 19 7.71 12.42 1.59
CA ASP A 19 6.76 12.54 2.70
C ASP A 19 5.54 13.32 2.23
N LEU A 20 4.36 12.76 2.45
CA LEU A 20 3.09 13.37 2.06
C LEU A 20 2.43 14.07 3.25
N GLU A 21 1.56 15.04 2.97
CA GLU A 21 0.84 15.80 4.02
C GLU A 21 -0.04 14.93 4.93
N CYS A 22 -0.46 13.75 4.46
CA CYS A 22 -1.18 12.75 5.26
C CYS A 22 -0.28 11.99 6.27
N GLY A 23 1.02 12.27 6.30
CA GLY A 23 1.99 11.64 7.19
C GLY A 23 2.58 10.33 6.65
N HIS A 24 2.10 9.81 5.53
CA HIS A 24 2.66 8.64 4.86
C HIS A 24 3.82 9.01 3.92
N VAL A 25 4.63 8.02 3.57
CA VAL A 25 5.73 8.14 2.62
C VAL A 25 5.47 7.33 1.36
N VAL A 26 5.90 7.84 0.20
CA VAL A 26 5.85 7.12 -1.08
C VAL A 26 7.24 7.08 -1.69
N THR A 27 7.70 5.88 -2.07
CA THR A 27 8.99 5.72 -2.76
C THR A 27 8.93 6.33 -4.15
N MET A 28 9.97 7.06 -4.53
CA MET A 28 10.09 7.77 -5.80
C MET A 28 11.25 7.18 -6.60
N ARG A 29 10.93 6.58 -7.75
CA ARG A 29 11.89 5.91 -8.64
C ARG A 29 11.64 6.33 -10.09
N HIS A 30 12.69 6.28 -10.90
CA HIS A 30 12.58 6.27 -12.35
C HIS A 30 12.70 4.80 -12.81
N ASN A 31 11.55 4.12 -12.87
CA ASN A 31 11.39 2.75 -13.34
C ASN A 31 10.16 2.65 -14.28
N PRO A 32 10.24 3.19 -15.51
CA PRO A 32 9.16 3.03 -16.50
C PRO A 32 8.91 1.55 -16.82
N PRO A 33 7.66 1.13 -17.08
CA PRO A 33 6.44 1.95 -17.15
C PRO A 33 5.78 2.20 -15.78
N TYR A 34 6.33 1.65 -14.70
CA TYR A 34 5.66 1.59 -13.39
C TYR A 34 5.73 2.89 -12.60
N GLN A 35 6.83 3.63 -12.71
CA GLN A 35 6.97 4.95 -12.09
C GLN A 35 8.00 5.78 -12.86
N ASP A 36 7.63 6.98 -13.32
CA ASP A 36 8.50 7.82 -14.13
C ASP A 36 8.85 9.12 -13.41
N CYS A 37 9.89 9.07 -12.55
CA CYS A 37 10.40 10.24 -11.84
C CYS A 37 11.88 10.54 -12.21
N PRO A 38 12.20 10.92 -13.46
CA PRO A 38 13.59 11.12 -13.90
C PRO A 38 14.30 12.25 -13.14
N TRP A 39 13.54 13.18 -12.57
CA TRP A 39 14.02 14.32 -11.81
C TRP A 39 14.45 13.97 -10.37
N ILE A 40 14.06 12.79 -9.84
CA ILE A 40 14.24 12.44 -8.42
C ILE A 40 15.71 12.41 -7.98
N GLY A 41 16.62 12.10 -8.90
CA GLY A 41 18.06 12.01 -8.63
C GLY A 41 18.71 13.35 -8.27
N SER A 42 18.14 14.48 -8.71
CA SER A 42 18.73 15.81 -8.50
C SER A 42 18.05 16.58 -7.36
N ALA A 43 18.84 17.31 -6.56
CA ALA A 43 18.29 18.17 -5.50
C ALA A 43 17.37 19.26 -6.05
N LYS A 44 17.75 19.86 -7.19
CA LYS A 44 16.93 20.85 -7.89
C LYS A 44 15.59 20.27 -8.36
N GLY A 45 15.62 19.06 -8.93
CA GLY A 45 14.41 18.35 -9.33
C GLY A 45 13.48 18.13 -8.13
N ARG A 46 13.98 17.53 -7.05
CA ARG A 46 13.20 17.35 -5.82
C ARG A 46 12.59 18.64 -5.31
N GLN A 47 13.36 19.72 -5.25
CA GLN A 47 12.86 21.01 -4.79
C GLN A 47 11.73 21.57 -5.68
N ALA A 48 11.80 21.35 -6.99
CA ALA A 48 10.79 21.80 -7.94
C ALA A 48 9.47 21.01 -7.85
N HIS A 49 9.52 19.79 -7.29
CA HIS A 49 8.37 18.90 -7.15
C HIS A 49 7.80 18.85 -5.71
N ILE A 50 8.23 19.75 -4.82
CA ILE A 50 7.54 19.98 -3.54
C ILE A 50 6.16 20.60 -3.82
N GLY A 51 5.11 20.11 -3.17
CA GLY A 51 3.73 20.53 -3.39
C GLY A 51 2.99 19.74 -4.47
N ASP A 52 3.70 18.96 -5.29
CA ASP A 52 3.06 18.08 -6.27
C ASP A 52 2.15 17.05 -5.59
N ILE A 53 1.08 16.69 -6.30
CA ILE A 53 0.10 15.73 -5.81
C ILE A 53 0.52 14.30 -6.17
N GLN A 54 0.48 13.40 -5.18
CA GLN A 54 0.77 11.98 -5.32
C GLN A 54 -0.35 11.11 -4.78
N GLU A 55 -0.53 9.94 -5.37
CA GLU A 55 -1.41 8.91 -4.81
C GLU A 55 -0.75 8.26 -3.59
N CYS A 56 -1.47 8.26 -2.47
CA CYS A 56 -1.06 7.60 -1.24
C CYS A 56 -1.75 6.24 -1.11
N VAL A 57 -1.03 5.17 -1.45
CA VAL A 57 -1.52 3.78 -1.34
C VAL A 57 -1.89 3.43 0.10
N ASN A 58 -1.14 3.93 1.10
CA ASN A 58 -1.43 3.66 2.51
C ASN A 58 -2.74 4.29 2.98
N CYS A 59 -3.11 5.49 2.48
CA CYS A 59 -4.41 6.08 2.77
C CYS A 59 -5.57 5.34 2.10
N ASP A 60 -5.29 4.63 1.01
CA ASP A 60 -6.29 3.79 0.33
C ASP A 60 -6.46 2.41 0.97
N MET A 61 -5.50 2.00 1.82
CA MET A 61 -5.56 0.72 2.51
C MET A 61 -6.66 0.74 3.59
N PRO A 62 -7.57 -0.25 3.61
CA PRO A 62 -8.58 -0.33 4.65
C PRO A 62 -7.94 -0.45 6.04
N VAL A 63 -8.36 0.40 6.97
CA VAL A 63 -7.92 0.37 8.37
C VAL A 63 -8.98 -0.32 9.22
N LEU A 64 -8.53 -1.24 10.07
CA LEU A 64 -9.41 -1.91 11.03
C LEU A 64 -9.92 -0.91 12.06
N PRO A 65 -11.23 -0.87 12.33
CA PRO A 65 -11.77 -0.09 13.44
C PRO A 65 -11.17 -0.47 14.80
N GLU A 66 -11.19 0.47 15.73
CA GLU A 66 -10.84 0.18 17.12
C GLU A 66 -11.90 -0.69 17.80
N GLY A 67 -11.52 -1.38 18.89
CA GLY A 67 -12.46 -2.16 19.71
C GLY A 67 -12.94 -3.48 19.10
N LEU A 68 -12.36 -3.91 17.97
CA LEU A 68 -12.67 -5.22 17.37
C LEU A 68 -12.32 -6.37 18.33
N LYS A 69 -13.18 -7.39 18.34
CA LYS A 69 -12.92 -8.66 19.02
C LYS A 69 -12.64 -9.74 17.98
N LEU A 70 -11.63 -10.55 18.21
CA LEU A 70 -11.33 -11.70 17.36
C LEU A 70 -12.47 -12.72 17.46
N VAL A 71 -13.10 -13.03 16.33
CA VAL A 71 -14.18 -14.02 16.23
C VAL A 71 -13.67 -15.36 15.68
N GLU A 72 -12.78 -15.32 14.70
CA GLU A 72 -12.24 -16.49 14.03
C GLU A 72 -10.79 -16.24 13.61
N LYS A 73 -10.00 -17.31 13.55
CA LYS A 73 -8.65 -17.30 13.00
C LYS A 73 -8.49 -18.51 12.08
N SER A 74 -8.12 -18.26 10.83
CA SER A 74 -7.81 -19.32 9.88
C SER A 74 -6.54 -20.09 10.25
N SER A 75 -6.37 -21.25 9.62
CA SER A 75 -5.08 -21.92 9.55
C SER A 75 -4.06 -21.09 8.77
N LEU A 76 -2.78 -21.47 8.88
CA LEU A 76 -1.73 -20.92 8.02
C LEU A 76 -1.83 -21.57 6.65
N TYR A 77 -1.92 -20.75 5.61
CA TYR A 77 -1.94 -21.21 4.23
C TYR A 77 -0.57 -20.99 3.56
N GLN A 78 -0.17 -21.94 2.74
CA GLN A 78 0.87 -21.79 1.74
C GLN A 78 0.24 -21.45 0.38
N ARG A 79 1.04 -21.08 -0.61
CA ARG A 79 0.57 -20.65 -1.93
C ARG A 79 -0.42 -21.62 -2.57
N ASP A 80 -0.19 -22.92 -2.44
CA ASP A 80 -0.98 -24.00 -3.03
C ASP A 80 -2.08 -24.54 -2.10
N THR A 81 -2.17 -24.03 -0.86
CA THR A 81 -3.17 -24.44 0.11
C THR A 81 -4.14 -23.31 0.49
N ILE A 82 -4.07 -22.15 -0.18
CA ILE A 82 -5.08 -21.10 0.01
C ILE A 82 -6.40 -21.65 -0.54
N PRO A 83 -7.48 -21.67 0.25
CA PRO A 83 -8.77 -22.12 -0.24
C PRO A 83 -9.23 -21.25 -1.41
N GLY A 84 -9.70 -21.87 -2.49
CA GLY A 84 -10.08 -21.15 -3.72
C GLY A 84 -11.14 -20.06 -3.52
N TYR A 85 -12.01 -20.18 -2.50
CA TYR A 85 -12.99 -19.15 -2.18
C TYR A 85 -12.36 -17.82 -1.68
N LEU A 86 -11.14 -17.85 -1.14
CA LEU A 86 -10.40 -16.63 -0.79
C LEU A 86 -9.74 -15.99 -2.02
N GLU A 87 -9.46 -16.78 -3.06
CA GLU A 87 -8.82 -16.31 -4.29
C GLU A 87 -9.84 -15.73 -5.28
N SER A 88 -11.06 -16.26 -5.31
CA SER A 88 -12.11 -15.88 -6.27
C SER A 88 -12.89 -14.60 -5.89
N GLY A 89 -12.52 -13.95 -4.80
CA GLY A 89 -13.27 -12.84 -4.20
C GLY A 89 -14.06 -13.32 -2.97
N TYR A 90 -13.74 -12.74 -1.82
CA TYR A 90 -14.32 -13.06 -0.52
C TYR A 90 -14.86 -11.81 0.15
N THR A 91 -16.04 -11.92 0.75
CA THR A 91 -16.69 -10.85 1.51
C THR A 91 -17.00 -11.39 2.91
N THR A 92 -16.73 -10.58 3.93
CA THR A 92 -17.08 -10.89 5.31
C THR A 92 -18.56 -10.62 5.59
N ASP A 93 -19.09 -11.26 6.62
CA ASP A 93 -20.43 -10.94 7.12
C ASP A 93 -20.52 -9.47 7.58
N ALA A 94 -21.73 -8.92 7.63
CA ALA A 94 -21.95 -7.55 8.07
C ALA A 94 -21.39 -7.32 9.48
N GLY A 95 -20.51 -6.33 9.63
CA GLY A 95 -19.84 -6.00 10.89
C GLY A 95 -18.62 -6.86 11.21
N VAL A 96 -18.28 -7.84 10.37
CA VAL A 96 -17.06 -8.65 10.49
C VAL A 96 -15.96 -8.04 9.61
N TRP A 97 -14.77 -7.93 10.16
CA TRP A 97 -13.58 -7.44 9.45
C TRP A 97 -12.54 -8.56 9.34
N ALA A 98 -11.88 -8.64 8.19
CA ALA A 98 -10.77 -9.56 7.97
C ALA A 98 -9.43 -8.82 8.16
N ARG A 99 -8.52 -9.44 8.90
CA ARG A 99 -7.12 -9.01 8.99
C ARG A 99 -6.24 -10.06 8.34
N ILE A 100 -5.60 -9.70 7.24
CA ILE A 100 -4.65 -10.57 6.55
C ILE A 100 -3.27 -10.37 7.18
N ILE A 101 -2.60 -11.47 7.53
CA ILE A 101 -1.26 -11.46 8.12
C ILE A 101 -0.38 -12.36 7.28
N VAL A 102 0.59 -11.76 6.57
CA VAL A 102 1.64 -12.50 5.88
C VAL A 102 2.70 -12.89 6.90
N LYS A 103 3.05 -14.18 6.95
CA LYS A 103 4.10 -14.68 7.85
C LYS A 103 5.48 -14.69 7.21
N ALA A 104 5.52 -14.94 5.91
CA ALA A 104 6.72 -14.92 5.09
C ALA A 104 6.33 -14.78 3.62
N GLY A 105 7.13 -14.05 2.83
CA GLY A 105 6.90 -13.83 1.41
C GLY A 105 6.07 -12.59 1.13
N LEU A 106 5.36 -12.60 0.00
CA LEU A 106 4.52 -11.49 -0.44
C LEU A 106 3.14 -12.02 -0.84
N LEU A 107 2.09 -11.26 -0.53
CA LEU A 107 0.72 -11.55 -0.95
C LEU A 107 0.12 -10.35 -1.67
N GLN A 108 -0.47 -10.59 -2.84
CA GLN A 108 -1.26 -9.57 -3.53
C GLN A 108 -2.68 -9.57 -2.96
N PHE A 109 -3.07 -8.45 -2.35
CA PHE A 109 -4.41 -8.22 -1.83
C PHE A 109 -5.16 -7.26 -2.76
N ILE A 110 -6.29 -7.69 -3.32
CA ILE A 110 -7.06 -6.89 -4.27
C ILE A 110 -8.43 -6.57 -3.66
N VAL A 111 -8.73 -5.28 -3.54
CA VAL A 111 -10.06 -4.79 -3.21
C VAL A 111 -10.81 -4.54 -4.51
N HIS A 112 -11.86 -5.33 -4.73
CA HIS A 112 -12.76 -5.22 -5.88
C HIS A 112 -13.71 -4.01 -5.73
N SER A 113 -13.16 -2.80 -5.82
CA SER A 113 -13.90 -1.54 -5.95
C SER A 113 -13.89 -1.05 -7.40
N GLN A 114 -14.56 0.07 -7.69
CA GLN A 114 -14.40 0.79 -8.96
C GLN A 114 -13.72 2.14 -8.73
N PRO A 115 -12.47 2.36 -9.18
CA PRO A 115 -11.55 1.37 -9.76
C PRO A 115 -11.07 0.35 -8.71
N ALA A 116 -10.59 -0.81 -9.16
CA ALA A 116 -10.02 -1.83 -8.27
C ALA A 116 -8.71 -1.31 -7.67
N LYS A 117 -8.45 -1.65 -6.41
CA LYS A 117 -7.23 -1.24 -5.71
C LYS A 117 -6.45 -2.47 -5.28
N GLY A 118 -5.19 -2.55 -5.70
CA GLY A 118 -4.27 -3.64 -5.35
C GLY A 118 -3.23 -3.18 -4.35
N PHE A 119 -2.91 -4.05 -3.41
CA PHE A 119 -1.90 -3.86 -2.37
C PHE A 119 -0.96 -5.07 -2.37
N ILE A 120 0.32 -4.85 -2.07
CA ILE A 120 1.25 -5.94 -1.78
C ILE A 120 1.49 -5.93 -0.28
N LEU A 121 1.21 -7.06 0.35
CA LEU A 121 1.43 -7.28 1.78
C LEU A 121 2.71 -8.10 1.95
N ASP A 122 3.54 -7.72 2.92
CA ASP A 122 4.81 -8.36 3.29
C ASP A 122 4.88 -8.76 4.78
#